data_AF-A0A967FIP0-F1
#
_entry.id   AF-A0A967FIP0-F1
#
_cell.length_a   1.000
_cell.length_b   1.000
_cell.length_c   1.000
_cell.angle_alpha   90.00
_cell.angle_beta   90.00
_cell.angle_gamma   90.00
#
_symmetry.space_group_name_H-M   'P 1'
#
loop_
_entity.id
_entity.type
_entity.pdbx_description
1 polymer ?
#
loop_
_entity_poly.entity_id
_entity_poly.type
_entity_poly.pdbx_seq_one_letter_code
_entity_poly.pdbx_strand_id
1 'polypeptide(L)' 'RKALRLMKMAERFQLPVLTFIDTPGAYPGIGAEERGQSEAIAANLIAMAELRVPVICVVIGEGGSGGALAIG' A
#
# COMPACT_ATOMS: atom_id res chain seq x y z
N ARG A 1 -4.69 2.20 4.27
CA ARG A 1 -4.76 2.26 5.76
C ARG A 1 -4.13 1.06 6.47
N LYS A 2 -4.58 -0.19 6.28
CA LYS A 2 -4.00 -1.37 7.00
C LYS A 2 -2.52 -1.60 6.67
N ALA A 3 -2.15 -1.53 5.38
CA ALA A 3 -0.77 -1.66 4.91
C ALA A 3 0.14 -0.61 5.57
N LEU A 4 -0.24 0.68 5.52
CA LEU A 4 0.50 1.77 6.16
C LEU A 4 0.89 1.49 7.61
N ARG A 5 -0.07 1.00 8.41
CA ARG A 5 0.14 0.71 9.83
C ARG A 5 1.21 -0.36 10.02
N LEU A 6 1.24 -1.39 9.18
CA LEU A 6 2.24 -2.45 9.23
C LEU A 6 3.60 -1.95 8.75
N MET A 7 3.65 -1.12 7.71
CA MET A 7 4.88 -0.51 7.21
C MET A 7 5.55 0.38 8.27
N LYS A 8 4.77 1.27 8.94
CA LYS A 8 5.28 2.08 10.06
C LYS A 8 5.74 1.25 11.25
N MET A 9 5.09 0.11 11.50
CA MET A 9 5.52 -0.83 12.53
C MET A 9 6.86 -1.47 12.15
N ALA A 10 7.02 -1.93 10.91
CA ALA A 10 8.27 -2.50 10.41
C ALA A 10 9.41 -1.47 10.51
N GLU A 11 9.17 -0.22 10.12
CA GLU A 11 10.14 0.87 10.26
C GLU A 11 10.56 1.11 11.72
N ARG A 12 9.60 1.14 12.67
CA ARG A 12 9.90 1.30 14.10
C ARG A 12 10.86 0.22 14.63
N PHE A 13 10.76 -1.00 14.10
CA PHE A 13 11.61 -2.12 14.49
C PHE A 13 12.79 -2.36 13.54
N GLN A 14 13.01 -1.45 12.58
CA GLN A 14 14.07 -1.56 11.57
C GLN A 14 14.02 -2.88 10.77
N LEU A 15 12.82 -3.40 10.54
CA LEU A 15 12.59 -4.63 9.78
C LEU A 15 12.29 -4.29 8.31
N PRO A 16 12.83 -5.05 7.34
CA PRO A 16 12.44 -4.92 5.95
C PRO A 16 10.97 -5.32 5.76
N VAL A 17 10.32 -4.71 4.77
CA VAL A 17 8.94 -5.04 4.38
C VAL A 17 8.99 -5.89 3.12
N LEU A 18 8.34 -7.06 3.15
CA LEU A 18 8.10 -7.89 1.97
C LEU A 18 6.60 -7.93 1.70
N THR A 19 6.19 -7.52 0.51
CA THR A 19 4.79 -7.52 0.07
C THR A 19 4.57 -8.53 -1.05
N PHE A 20 3.50 -9.30 -0.93
CA PHE A 20 3.00 -10.16 -2.00
C PHE A 20 1.75 -9.52 -2.58
N ILE A 21 1.80 -9.19 -3.86
CA ILE A 21 0.76 -8.41 -4.54
C ILE A 21 0.02 -9.34 -5.50
N ASP A 22 -1.27 -9.50 -5.21
CA ASP A 22 -2.25 -10.14 -6.08
C ASP A 22 -3.58 -9.40 -5.93
N THR A 23 -3.73 -8.29 -6.65
CA THR A 23 -4.90 -7.45 -6.58
C THR A 23 -5.24 -6.84 -7.94
N PRO A 24 -6.52 -6.82 -8.34
CA PRO A 24 -6.96 -6.08 -9.53
C PRO A 24 -6.85 -4.56 -9.33
N GLY A 25 -6.60 -4.11 -8.10
CA GLY A 25 -6.34 -2.72 -7.76
C GLY A 25 -7.39 -2.11 -6.83
N ALA A 26 -7.61 -0.81 -6.97
CA ALA A 26 -8.58 -0.08 -6.16
C ALA A 26 -10.01 -0.49 -6.55
N TYR A 27 -10.84 -0.87 -5.58
CA TYR A 27 -12.25 -1.19 -5.81
C TYR A 27 -13.05 0.02 -6.36
N PRO A 28 -13.58 -0.02 -7.59
CA PRO A 28 -14.16 1.13 -8.27
C PRO A 28 -15.65 1.33 -7.89
N GLY A 29 -15.94 1.49 -6.61
CA GLY A 29 -17.32 1.67 -6.11
C GLY A 29 -17.57 3.07 -5.56
N ILE A 30 -18.78 3.61 -5.75
CA ILE A 30 -19.20 4.91 -5.21
C ILE A 30 -18.92 5.00 -3.71
N GLY A 31 -19.30 3.96 -2.95
CA GLY A 31 -19.03 3.94 -1.51
C GLY A 31 -17.54 3.92 -1.15
N ALA A 32 -16.64 3.50 -2.06
CA ALA A 32 -15.19 3.59 -1.83
C ALA A 32 -14.69 5.02 -2.02
N GLU A 33 -15.20 5.73 -3.03
CA GLU A 33 -14.90 7.15 -3.25
C GLU A 33 -15.45 8.01 -2.10
N GLU A 34 -16.68 7.80 -1.66
CA GLU A 34 -17.29 8.51 -0.51
C GLU A 34 -16.48 8.30 0.79
N ARG A 35 -15.77 7.18 0.91
CA ARG A 35 -14.87 6.89 2.04
C ARG A 35 -13.44 7.39 1.84
N GLY A 36 -13.19 8.17 0.80
CA GLY A 36 -11.89 8.77 0.50
C GLY A 36 -10.82 7.76 0.11
N GLN A 37 -11.16 6.76 -0.72
CA GLN A 37 -10.18 5.74 -1.15
C GLN A 37 -8.99 6.37 -1.88
N SER A 38 -9.24 7.33 -2.77
CA SER A 38 -8.21 8.04 -3.53
C SER A 38 -7.22 8.77 -2.61
N GLU A 39 -7.73 9.48 -1.60
CA GLU A 39 -6.89 10.13 -0.57
C GLU A 39 -6.11 9.10 0.24
N ALA A 40 -6.75 7.99 0.63
CA ALA A 40 -6.10 6.93 1.39
C ALA A 40 -4.99 6.20 0.59
N ILE A 41 -5.10 6.13 -0.74
CA ILE A 41 -4.07 5.63 -1.66
C ILE A 41 -2.90 6.63 -1.69
N ALA A 42 -3.17 7.91 -1.97
CA ALA A 42 -2.15 8.96 -2.04
C ALA A 42 -1.37 9.08 -0.72
N ALA A 43 -2.07 9.10 0.42
CA ALA A 43 -1.45 9.16 1.74
C ALA A 43 -0.55 7.94 2.01
N ASN A 44 -0.90 6.77 1.49
CA ASN A 44 -0.07 5.59 1.67
C ASN A 44 1.18 5.66 0.79
N LEU A 45 1.06 6.10 -0.45
CA LEU A 45 2.19 6.27 -1.37
C LEU A 45 3.22 7.27 -0.83
N ILE A 46 2.77 8.42 -0.32
CA ILE A 46 3.65 9.42 0.30
C ILE A 46 4.39 8.81 1.48
N ALA A 47 3.67 8.18 2.41
CA ALA A 47 4.29 7.61 3.59
C ALA A 47 5.20 6.40 3.29
N MET A 48 4.90 5.63 2.24
CA MET A 48 5.77 4.55 1.76
C MET A 48 7.08 5.08 1.18
N ALA A 49 7.02 6.19 0.43
CA ALA A 49 8.21 6.83 -0.13
C ALA A 49 9.16 7.38 0.93
N GLU A 50 8.67 7.63 2.15
CA GLU A 50 9.45 8.14 3.29
C GLU A 50 10.04 7.03 4.19
N LEU A 51 9.69 5.74 3.95
CA LEU A 51 10.17 4.63 4.77
C LEU A 51 11.69 4.51 4.72
N ARG A 52 12.31 4.33 5.89
CA ARG A 52 13.77 4.18 6.04
C ARG A 52 14.25 2.72 6.03
N VAL A 53 13.34 1.77 5.85
CA VAL A 53 13.63 0.34 5.75
C VAL A 53 13.43 -0.14 4.31
N PRO A 54 14.17 -1.18 3.86
CA PRO A 54 13.95 -1.74 2.53
C PRO A 54 12.51 -2.26 2.37
N VAL A 55 11.90 -1.95 1.24
CA VAL A 55 10.61 -2.50 0.83
C VAL A 55 10.84 -3.31 -0.45
N ILE A 56 10.45 -4.58 -0.42
CA ILE A 56 10.53 -5.50 -1.56
C ILE A 56 9.12 -5.93 -1.92
N CYS A 57 8.75 -5.76 -3.17
CA CYS A 57 7.41 -6.02 -3.67
C CYS A 57 7.46 -7.14 -4.70
N VAL A 58 6.72 -8.21 -4.44
CA VAL A 58 6.64 -9.39 -5.30
C VAL A 58 5.21 -9.50 -5.82
N VAL A 59 5.03 -9.24 -7.11
CA VAL A 59 3.74 -9.47 -7.78
C VAL A 59 3.61 -10.96 -8.07
N ILE A 60 2.65 -11.62 -7.43
CA ILE A 60 2.39 -13.06 -7.56
C ILE A 60 1.15 -13.36 -8.42
N GLY A 61 0.40 -12.33 -8.81
CA GLY A 61 -0.76 -12.40 -9.68
C GLY A 61 -1.04 -11.05 -10.33
N GLU A 62 -2.16 -10.41 -10.00
CA GLU A 62 -2.50 -9.08 -10.51
C GLU A 62 -1.80 -7.94 -9.74
N GLY A 63 -1.50 -6.84 -10.43
CA GLY A 63 -0.82 -5.65 -9.86
C GLY A 63 -1.46 -4.33 -10.28
N GLY A 64 -2.80 -4.26 -10.27
CA GLY A 64 -3.53 -3.17 -10.90
C GLY A 64 -3.51 -1.82 -10.15
N SER A 65 -3.26 -0.74 -10.90
CA SER A 65 -3.57 0.65 -10.50
C SER A 65 -2.88 1.14 -9.21
N GLY A 66 -3.27 2.33 -8.72
CA GLY A 66 -2.82 2.89 -7.45
C GLY A 66 -3.19 2.03 -6.23
N GLY A 67 -4.17 1.14 -6.36
CA GLY A 67 -4.52 0.19 -5.29
C GLY A 67 -3.40 -0.82 -5.00
N ALA A 68 -2.73 -1.33 -6.04
CA ALA A 68 -1.57 -2.21 -5.89
C ALA A 68 -0.35 -1.44 -5.36
N LEU A 69 -0.03 -0.30 -5.97
CA LEU A 69 1.11 0.54 -5.57
C LEU A 69 1.00 1.01 -4.11
N ALA A 70 -0.22 1.29 -3.65
CA ALA A 70 -0.45 1.72 -2.28
C ALA A 70 -0.33 0.59 -1.25
N ILE A 71 -0.13 -0.68 -1.62
CA ILE A 71 0.05 -1.77 -0.64
C ILE A 71 1.45 -2.37 -0.66
N GLY A 72 2.28 -2.01 -1.64
CA GLY A 72 3.64 -2.47 -1.85
C GLY A 72 4.24 -1.78 -3.05
#